data_AF-A0AB74FCN4-F1
#
_entry.id   AF-A0AB74FCN4-F1
#
_cell.length_a   1.000
_cell.length_b   1.000
_cell.length_c   1.000
_cell.angle_alpha   90.00
_cell.angle_beta   90.00
_cell.angle_gamma   90.00
#
_symmetry.space_group_name_H-M   'P 1'
#
loop_
_entity.id
_entity.type
_entity.pdbx_description
1 polymer ?
#
loop_
_entity_poly.entity_id
_entity_poly.type
_entity_poly.pdbx_seq_one_letter_code
_entity_poly.pdbx_strand_id
1 'polypeptide(L)'
;MITHAEWQSMQTVRVAVLVCFVPVLLYRIWRLWRYPSLLPGKAVTGFGVLLWLWLLAFTDSVWSVLPTWLRAVSAGGWAAVTLAACLQAFVLGISGHTTPARVRRHLWITFTTAGCVLVVVATATLVSDTSAVLQDPYVFTNSLMEGRDPGLLVSSVTSTAYVALILVQLIWTGARNVSRTPVGIGLGLLAAASAVELVVLVSGGIWAPLAHGEVWEGRRFGPWFFIVPAFGVTALVMVGFLYPPVSLHLQARRAVHALTPLRDALAAQFPGLGPPVDPATRLPDLAFEWTTHIQDGLTLLAQARGVPLSTYAPIPADAAARSASVANWITDQVVPGFSCEWLQPPASTSDERWVHELAKAYRVRQEMSGHHFSGQVVANG
;
A
#
# COMPACT_ATOMS: atom_id res chain seq x y z
N MET A 1 20.71 15.07 -25.74
CA MET A 1 21.59 13.92 -25.42
C MET A 1 21.91 13.88 -23.93
N ILE A 2 22.01 12.69 -23.34
CA ILE A 2 22.40 12.51 -21.93
C ILE A 2 23.92 12.62 -21.84
N THR A 3 24.45 13.36 -20.87
CA THR A 3 25.89 13.47 -20.63
C THR A 3 26.41 12.34 -19.73
N HIS A 4 27.71 12.06 -19.79
CA HIS A 4 28.33 11.02 -18.95
C HIS A 4 28.19 11.32 -17.44
N ALA A 5 28.21 12.60 -17.03
CA ALA A 5 27.99 13.00 -15.65
C ALA A 5 26.54 12.74 -15.19
N GLU A 6 25.57 12.97 -16.07
CA GLU A 6 24.15 12.66 -15.81
C GLU A 6 23.92 11.15 -15.69
N TRP A 7 24.56 10.35 -16.56
CA TRP A 7 24.50 8.89 -16.48
C TRP A 7 25.02 8.36 -15.13
N GLN A 8 26.18 8.86 -14.68
CA GLN A 8 26.76 8.49 -13.37
C GLN A 8 25.86 8.88 -12.19
N SER A 9 25.21 10.04 -12.27
CA SER A 9 24.19 10.45 -11.29
C SER A 9 23.01 9.47 -11.28
N MET A 10 22.45 9.14 -12.46
CA MET A 10 21.37 8.16 -12.59
C MET A 10 21.75 6.77 -12.05
N GLN A 11 23.00 6.33 -12.26
CA GLN A 11 23.49 5.06 -11.72
C GLN A 11 23.56 5.05 -10.19
N THR A 12 24.15 6.10 -9.60
CA THR A 12 24.24 6.25 -8.13
C THR A 12 22.85 6.20 -7.49
N VAL A 13 21.91 6.90 -8.12
CA VAL A 13 20.50 6.96 -7.73
C VAL A 13 19.82 5.60 -7.82
N ARG A 14 20.02 4.90 -8.94
CA ARG A 14 19.43 3.58 -9.16
C ARG A 14 19.88 2.60 -8.09
N VAL A 15 21.17 2.62 -7.74
CA VAL A 15 21.72 1.79 -6.65
C VAL A 15 21.11 2.15 -5.30
N ALA A 16 21.01 3.45 -4.97
CA ALA A 16 20.38 3.88 -3.72
C ALA A 16 18.92 3.42 -3.62
N VAL A 17 18.15 3.56 -4.70
CA VAL A 17 16.77 3.06 -4.79
C VAL A 17 16.73 1.55 -4.58
N LEU A 18 17.57 0.78 -5.28
CA LEU A 18 17.63 -0.68 -5.17
C LEU A 18 17.82 -1.13 -3.73
N VAL A 19 18.80 -0.55 -3.03
CA VAL A 19 19.12 -0.87 -1.62
C VAL A 19 17.95 -0.55 -0.71
N CYS A 20 17.33 0.63 -0.86
CA CYS A 20 16.16 1.03 -0.07
C CYS A 20 14.92 0.18 -0.35
N PHE A 21 14.79 -0.38 -1.56
CA PHE A 21 13.64 -1.19 -1.96
C PHE A 21 13.66 -2.61 -1.36
N VAL A 22 14.86 -3.18 -1.14
CA VAL A 22 15.03 -4.55 -0.63
C VAL A 22 14.20 -4.84 0.63
N PRO A 23 14.29 -4.06 1.73
CA PRO A 23 13.54 -4.36 2.94
C PRO A 23 12.02 -4.35 2.72
N VAL A 24 11.52 -3.47 1.84
CA VAL A 24 10.09 -3.38 1.52
C VAL A 24 9.63 -4.60 0.73
N LEU A 25 10.43 -5.07 -0.23
CA LEU A 25 10.13 -6.29 -0.99
C LEU A 25 10.16 -7.52 -0.10
N LEU A 26 11.19 -7.67 0.74
CA LEU A 26 11.30 -8.80 1.67
C LEU A 26 10.10 -8.85 2.60
N TYR A 27 9.69 -7.70 3.17
CA TYR A 27 8.49 -7.63 4.00
C TYR A 27 7.22 -8.04 3.24
N ARG A 28 7.04 -7.58 1.99
CA ARG A 28 5.86 -7.93 1.19
C ARG A 28 5.85 -9.40 0.78
N ILE A 29 6.96 -9.95 0.35
CA ILE A 29 7.10 -11.37 -0.01
C ILE A 29 6.81 -12.24 1.21
N TRP A 30 7.43 -11.91 2.36
CA TRP A 30 7.18 -12.60 3.63
C TRP A 30 5.69 -12.55 4.00
N ARG A 31 5.05 -11.39 3.87
CA ARG A 31 3.62 -11.23 4.15
C ARG A 31 2.74 -12.05 3.20
N LEU A 32 3.04 -12.08 1.90
CA LEU A 32 2.30 -12.91 0.94
C LEU A 32 2.45 -14.40 1.21
N TRP A 33 3.63 -14.83 1.67
CA TRP A 33 3.90 -16.23 1.98
C TRP A 33 3.18 -16.67 3.26
N ARG A 34 3.18 -15.82 4.29
CA ARG A 34 2.54 -16.12 5.57
C ARG A 34 1.01 -16.05 5.54
N TYR A 35 0.43 -15.30 4.60
CA TYR A 35 -1.00 -14.99 4.59
C TYR A 35 -1.63 -15.18 3.21
N PRO A 36 -2.78 -15.88 3.12
CA PRO A 36 -3.53 -15.96 1.86
C PRO A 36 -3.87 -14.55 1.39
N SER A 37 -3.42 -14.23 0.19
CA SER A 37 -3.44 -12.90 -0.39
C SER A 37 -4.35 -12.83 -1.60
N LEU A 38 -5.14 -11.76 -1.66
CA LEU A 38 -5.99 -11.45 -2.81
C LEU A 38 -5.14 -11.09 -4.03
N LEU A 39 -5.74 -11.24 -5.22
CA LEU A 39 -5.11 -10.97 -6.51
C LEU A 39 -4.39 -9.60 -6.59
N PRO A 40 -4.93 -8.48 -6.07
CA PRO A 40 -4.21 -7.19 -6.02
C PRO A 40 -2.89 -7.27 -5.25
N GLY A 41 -2.86 -8.00 -4.13
CA GLY A 41 -1.67 -8.13 -3.30
C GLY A 41 -0.54 -8.89 -4.01
N LYS A 42 -0.90 -9.95 -4.75
CA LYS A 42 0.04 -10.71 -5.58
C LYS A 42 0.54 -9.88 -6.77
N ALA A 43 -0.37 -9.23 -7.49
CA ALA A 43 -0.06 -8.40 -8.65
C ALA A 43 0.91 -7.25 -8.31
N VAL A 44 0.66 -6.54 -7.20
CA VAL A 44 1.54 -5.47 -6.71
C VAL A 44 2.91 -5.98 -6.32
N THR A 45 2.99 -7.13 -5.66
CA THR A 45 4.28 -7.66 -5.23
C THR A 45 5.07 -8.17 -6.43
N GLY A 46 4.39 -8.79 -7.41
CA GLY A 46 4.99 -9.14 -8.70
C GLY A 46 5.52 -7.90 -9.42
N PHE A 47 4.74 -6.82 -9.49
CA PHE A 47 5.19 -5.54 -10.03
C PHE A 47 6.44 -5.02 -9.31
N GLY A 48 6.45 -5.00 -7.98
CA GLY A 48 7.60 -4.53 -7.21
C GLY A 48 8.86 -5.36 -7.42
N VAL A 49 8.73 -6.69 -7.50
CA VAL A 49 9.86 -7.60 -7.77
C VAL A 49 10.38 -7.41 -9.19
N LEU A 50 9.50 -7.33 -10.19
CA LEU A 50 9.88 -7.09 -11.57
C LEU A 50 10.54 -5.72 -11.74
N LEU A 51 10.03 -4.68 -11.06
CA LEU A 51 10.58 -3.33 -11.12
C LEU A 51 11.99 -3.32 -10.56
N TRP A 52 12.21 -4.01 -9.43
CA TRP A 52 13.52 -4.13 -8.83
C TRP A 52 14.51 -4.90 -9.70
N LEU A 53 14.10 -6.04 -10.27
CA LEU A 53 14.92 -6.81 -11.20
C LEU A 53 15.28 -6.00 -12.44
N TRP A 54 14.34 -5.20 -12.94
CA TRP A 54 14.57 -4.32 -14.09
C TRP A 54 15.56 -3.19 -13.77
N LEU A 55 15.39 -2.52 -12.63
CA LEU A 55 16.35 -1.51 -12.16
C LEU A 55 17.73 -2.13 -11.95
N LEU A 56 17.81 -3.34 -11.42
CA LEU A 56 19.07 -4.05 -11.26
C LEU A 56 19.73 -4.34 -12.62
N ALA A 57 18.96 -4.85 -13.59
CA ALA A 57 19.46 -5.18 -14.92
C ALA A 57 20.11 -3.99 -15.65
N PHE A 58 19.59 -2.77 -15.46
CA PHE A 58 20.10 -1.55 -16.08
C PHE A 58 21.34 -0.95 -15.38
N THR A 59 21.82 -1.53 -14.28
CA THR A 59 23.09 -1.10 -13.67
C THR A 59 24.28 -1.51 -14.55
N ASP A 60 25.31 -0.66 -14.65
CA ASP A 60 26.44 -0.90 -15.57
C ASP A 60 27.14 -2.25 -15.28
N SER A 61 27.28 -2.59 -14.00
CA SER A 61 27.89 -3.85 -13.56
C SER A 61 27.08 -5.07 -14.00
N VAL A 62 25.76 -5.06 -13.87
CA VAL A 62 24.90 -6.18 -14.26
C VAL A 62 24.73 -6.24 -15.77
N TRP A 63 24.51 -5.09 -16.41
CA TRP A 63 24.34 -5.00 -17.85
C TRP A 63 25.54 -5.58 -18.60
N SER A 64 26.76 -5.29 -18.15
CA SER A 64 27.99 -5.79 -18.78
C SER A 64 28.14 -7.32 -18.78
N VAL A 65 27.44 -8.03 -17.88
CA VAL A 65 27.49 -9.50 -17.74
C VAL A 65 26.27 -10.17 -18.39
N LEU A 66 25.21 -9.42 -18.68
CA LEU A 66 24.00 -9.95 -19.29
C LEU A 66 24.28 -10.54 -20.69
N PRO A 67 23.65 -11.67 -21.07
CA PRO A 67 23.70 -12.17 -22.45
C PRO A 67 23.13 -11.15 -23.44
N THR A 68 23.65 -11.13 -24.67
CA THR A 68 23.22 -10.19 -25.72
C THR A 68 21.71 -10.24 -25.97
N TRP A 69 21.12 -11.43 -25.96
CA TRP A 69 19.68 -11.59 -26.13
C TRP A 69 18.88 -10.97 -24.97
N LEU A 70 19.36 -11.07 -23.73
CA LEU A 70 18.66 -10.51 -22.58
C LEU A 70 18.76 -8.98 -22.57
N ARG A 71 19.91 -8.43 -23.01
CA ARG A 71 20.07 -6.99 -23.23
C ARG A 71 19.12 -6.48 -24.31
N ALA A 72 19.08 -7.14 -25.46
CA ALA A 72 18.22 -6.77 -26.58
C ALA A 72 16.75 -6.69 -26.19
N VAL A 73 16.25 -7.71 -25.48
CA VAL A 73 14.84 -7.75 -25.13
C VAL A 73 14.50 -6.86 -23.92
N SER A 74 15.44 -6.65 -23.00
CA SER A 74 15.31 -5.64 -21.93
C SER A 74 15.26 -4.22 -22.49
N ALA A 75 16.11 -3.94 -23.47
CA ALA A 75 16.17 -2.70 -24.24
C ALA A 75 14.90 -2.47 -25.08
N GLY A 76 14.34 -3.53 -25.66
CA GLY A 76 13.13 -3.47 -26.50
C GLY A 76 11.84 -3.10 -25.77
N GLY A 77 11.84 -3.08 -24.44
CA GLY A 77 10.66 -2.72 -23.64
C GLY A 77 9.88 -3.90 -23.08
N TRP A 78 10.45 -5.12 -23.07
CA TRP A 78 9.81 -6.29 -22.44
C TRP A 78 9.50 -6.06 -20.97
N ALA A 79 10.47 -5.49 -20.23
CA ALA A 79 10.26 -5.15 -18.83
C ALA A 79 9.09 -4.17 -18.65
N ALA A 80 8.99 -3.13 -19.50
CA ALA A 80 7.89 -2.16 -19.44
C ALA A 80 6.53 -2.84 -19.67
N VAL A 81 6.41 -3.72 -20.68
CA VAL A 81 5.16 -4.44 -20.98
C VAL A 81 4.77 -5.41 -19.87
N THR A 82 5.72 -6.13 -19.28
CA THR A 82 5.46 -7.05 -18.15
C THR A 82 5.05 -6.31 -16.88
N LEU A 83 5.70 -5.20 -16.57
CA LEU A 83 5.32 -4.31 -15.47
C LEU A 83 3.91 -3.76 -15.67
N ALA A 84 3.59 -3.32 -16.87
CA ALA A 84 2.26 -2.82 -17.20
C ALA A 84 1.20 -3.94 -17.08
N ALA A 85 1.49 -5.17 -17.50
CA ALA A 85 0.58 -6.30 -17.30
C ALA A 85 0.30 -6.57 -15.80
N CYS A 86 1.31 -6.45 -14.93
CA CYS A 86 1.11 -6.56 -13.47
C CYS A 86 0.25 -5.42 -12.91
N LEU A 87 0.46 -4.18 -13.37
CA LEU A 87 -0.37 -3.02 -13.00
C LEU A 87 -1.82 -3.23 -13.45
N GLN A 88 -2.02 -3.75 -14.65
CA GLN A 88 -3.34 -4.04 -15.20
C GLN A 88 -4.07 -5.12 -14.39
N ALA A 89 -3.37 -6.19 -13.98
CA ALA A 89 -3.92 -7.20 -13.08
C ALA A 89 -4.29 -6.60 -11.70
N PHE A 90 -3.51 -5.65 -11.19
CA PHE A 90 -3.83 -4.91 -9.97
C PHE A 90 -5.10 -4.06 -10.13
N VAL A 91 -5.21 -3.27 -11.20
CA VAL A 91 -6.40 -2.46 -11.52
C VAL A 91 -7.65 -3.32 -11.59
N LEU A 92 -7.58 -4.44 -12.31
CA LEU A 92 -8.68 -5.41 -12.40
C LEU A 92 -9.08 -5.94 -11.03
N GLY A 93 -8.11 -6.28 -10.18
CA GLY A 93 -8.38 -6.79 -8.84
C GLY A 93 -9.03 -5.79 -7.89
N ILE A 94 -8.80 -4.48 -8.07
CA ILE A 94 -9.41 -3.43 -7.22
C ILE A 94 -10.82 -3.08 -7.67
N SER A 95 -11.11 -3.23 -8.97
CA SER A 95 -12.39 -2.83 -9.56
C SER A 95 -13.63 -3.57 -9.03
N GLY A 96 -13.49 -4.54 -8.11
CA GLY A 96 -14.45 -4.91 -7.05
C GLY A 96 -15.87 -5.36 -7.43
N HIS A 97 -16.29 -5.24 -8.69
CA HIS A 97 -17.68 -5.38 -9.13
C HIS A 97 -17.84 -6.46 -10.19
N THR A 98 -16.92 -7.42 -10.25
CA THR A 98 -16.90 -8.44 -11.28
C THR A 98 -16.91 -9.84 -10.68
N THR A 99 -17.76 -10.71 -11.22
CA THR A 99 -17.78 -12.13 -10.88
C THR A 99 -16.42 -12.77 -11.18
N PRO A 100 -16.00 -13.82 -10.45
CA PRO A 100 -14.70 -14.46 -10.65
C PRO A 100 -14.47 -14.93 -12.09
N ALA A 101 -15.52 -15.34 -12.79
CA ALA A 101 -15.47 -15.68 -14.22
C ALA A 101 -15.11 -14.48 -15.12
N ARG A 102 -15.65 -13.29 -14.83
CA ARG A 102 -15.32 -12.04 -15.56
C ARG A 102 -13.89 -11.59 -15.26
N VAL A 103 -13.45 -11.69 -14.00
CA VAL A 103 -12.05 -11.41 -13.63
C VAL A 103 -11.10 -12.32 -14.42
N ARG A 104 -11.36 -13.63 -14.46
CA ARG A 104 -10.55 -14.58 -15.23
C ARG A 104 -10.52 -14.25 -16.72
N ARG A 105 -11.66 -13.89 -17.31
CA ARG A 105 -11.74 -13.48 -18.72
C ARG A 105 -10.94 -12.20 -18.99
N HIS A 106 -11.07 -11.18 -18.16
CA HIS A 106 -10.32 -9.93 -18.32
C HIS A 106 -8.82 -10.15 -18.14
N LEU A 107 -8.42 -10.98 -17.18
CA LEU A 107 -7.03 -11.37 -16.99
C LEU A 107 -6.45 -12.06 -18.23
N TRP A 108 -7.21 -12.99 -18.84
CA TRP A 108 -6.85 -13.62 -20.10
C TRP A 108 -6.70 -12.61 -21.24
N ILE A 109 -7.62 -11.66 -21.36
CA ILE A 109 -7.52 -10.59 -22.36
C ILE A 109 -6.25 -9.77 -22.13
N THR A 110 -5.95 -9.38 -20.89
CA THR A 110 -4.72 -8.66 -20.53
C THR A 110 -3.45 -9.44 -20.87
N PHE A 111 -3.39 -10.73 -20.54
CA PHE A 111 -2.22 -11.54 -20.90
C PHE A 111 -2.08 -11.74 -22.40
N THR A 112 -3.20 -11.90 -23.11
CA THR A 112 -3.20 -12.04 -24.57
C THR A 112 -2.72 -10.74 -25.23
N THR A 113 -3.23 -9.57 -24.80
CA THR A 113 -2.80 -8.29 -25.35
C THR A 113 -1.34 -7.99 -25.02
N ALA A 114 -0.89 -8.23 -23.79
CA ALA A 114 0.52 -8.12 -23.42
C ALA A 114 1.40 -9.03 -24.29
N GLY A 115 0.97 -10.28 -24.51
CA GLY A 115 1.66 -11.24 -25.39
C GLY A 115 1.77 -10.72 -26.83
N CYS A 116 0.68 -10.21 -27.42
CA CYS A 116 0.71 -9.62 -28.75
C CYS A 116 1.66 -8.43 -28.84
N VAL A 117 1.63 -7.53 -27.85
CA VAL A 117 2.54 -6.36 -27.79
C VAL A 117 3.99 -6.82 -27.67
N LEU A 118 4.27 -7.86 -26.87
CA LEU A 118 5.61 -8.45 -26.76
C LEU A 118 6.10 -9.06 -28.07
N VAL A 119 5.22 -9.72 -28.83
CA VAL A 119 5.57 -10.25 -30.17
C VAL A 119 5.95 -9.11 -31.10
N VAL A 120 5.16 -8.03 -31.14
CA VAL A 120 5.48 -6.84 -31.96
C VAL A 120 6.82 -6.25 -31.56
N VAL A 121 7.04 -6.01 -30.26
CA VAL A 121 8.29 -5.51 -29.69
C VAL A 121 9.48 -6.40 -30.06
N ALA A 122 9.35 -7.72 -29.90
CA ALA A 122 10.40 -8.68 -30.21
C ALA A 122 10.72 -8.72 -31.72
N THR A 123 9.70 -8.72 -32.58
CA THR A 123 9.92 -8.68 -34.03
C THR A 123 10.58 -7.39 -34.49
N ALA A 124 10.18 -6.24 -33.93
CA ALA A 124 10.76 -4.95 -34.25
C ALA A 124 12.22 -4.83 -33.78
N THR A 125 12.56 -5.39 -32.61
CA THR A 125 13.94 -5.44 -32.11
C THR A 125 14.81 -6.43 -32.87
N LEU A 126 14.26 -7.53 -33.40
CA LEU A 126 15.03 -8.51 -34.20
C LEU A 126 15.39 -8.00 -35.60
N VAL A 127 14.59 -7.08 -36.15
CA VAL A 127 14.81 -6.47 -37.49
C VAL A 127 15.74 -5.24 -37.41
N SER A 128 16.16 -4.85 -36.20
CA SER A 128 17.02 -3.70 -35.96
C SER A 128 18.51 -4.00 -36.21
N ASP A 129 19.15 -3.18 -37.06
CA ASP A 129 20.56 -3.27 -37.44
C ASP A 129 21.51 -2.89 -36.28
N THR A 130 21.00 -2.22 -35.24
CA THR A 130 21.78 -1.75 -34.09
C THR A 130 21.91 -2.77 -32.96
N SER A 131 21.45 -4.02 -33.15
CA SER A 131 21.64 -5.11 -32.19
C SER A 131 23.12 -5.41 -31.85
N ALA A 132 24.07 -4.98 -32.70
CA ALA A 132 25.51 -5.06 -32.40
C ALA A 132 26.02 -4.00 -31.39
N VAL A 133 25.25 -2.93 -31.12
CA VAL A 133 25.64 -1.77 -30.27
C VAL A 133 25.25 -1.96 -28.78
N LEU A 134 24.63 -3.09 -28.43
CA LEU A 134 24.11 -3.42 -27.08
C LEU A 134 25.17 -3.59 -25.96
N GLN A 135 26.45 -3.33 -26.24
CA GLN A 135 27.51 -3.48 -25.23
C GLN A 135 27.45 -2.40 -24.14
N ASP A 136 27.08 -1.18 -24.50
CA ASP A 136 27.00 -0.05 -23.56
C ASP A 136 25.56 0.50 -23.46
N PRO A 137 24.93 0.46 -22.26
CA PRO A 137 23.57 0.95 -22.06
C PRO A 137 23.43 2.47 -22.27
N TYR A 138 24.52 3.24 -22.09
CA TYR A 138 24.56 4.67 -22.38
C TYR A 138 24.47 4.93 -23.90
N VAL A 139 25.25 4.20 -24.70
CA VAL A 139 25.26 4.32 -26.17
C VAL A 139 23.92 3.90 -26.75
N PHE A 140 23.34 2.80 -26.24
CA PHE A 140 22.02 2.34 -26.63
C PHE A 140 20.93 3.40 -26.37
N THR A 141 20.93 4.01 -25.18
CA THR A 141 19.90 5.00 -24.80
C THR A 141 19.99 6.26 -25.67
N ASN A 142 21.19 6.72 -25.99
CA ASN A 142 21.38 7.85 -26.89
C ASN A 142 21.00 7.49 -28.34
N SER A 143 21.34 6.30 -28.84
CA SER A 143 20.92 5.87 -30.19
C SER A 143 19.40 5.75 -30.34
N LEU A 144 18.72 5.33 -29.25
CA LEU A 144 17.25 5.26 -29.21
C LEU A 144 16.63 6.67 -29.28
N MET A 145 17.21 7.63 -28.54
CA MET A 145 16.77 9.03 -28.53
C MET A 145 17.00 9.74 -29.87
N GLU A 146 18.04 9.34 -30.61
CA GLU A 146 18.34 9.86 -31.95
C GLU A 146 17.37 9.36 -33.05
N GLY A 147 16.59 8.30 -32.78
CA GLY A 147 15.58 7.80 -33.71
C GLY A 147 16.13 7.19 -35.02
N ARG A 148 17.43 6.89 -35.08
CA ARG A 148 18.10 6.43 -36.31
C ARG A 148 17.71 5.01 -36.76
N ASP A 149 17.20 4.18 -35.85
CA ASP A 149 16.79 2.81 -36.14
C ASP A 149 15.26 2.66 -36.08
N PRO A 150 14.59 2.39 -37.21
CA PRO A 150 13.14 2.31 -37.26
C PRO A 150 12.58 1.12 -36.45
N GLY A 151 13.32 0.02 -36.31
CA GLY A 151 12.91 -1.14 -35.52
C GLY A 151 12.88 -0.82 -34.02
N LEU A 152 13.93 -0.16 -33.53
CA LEU A 152 13.98 0.30 -32.14
C LEU A 152 12.93 1.37 -31.84
N LEU A 153 12.69 2.30 -32.78
CA LEU A 153 11.67 3.32 -32.64
C LEU A 153 10.27 2.69 -32.52
N VAL A 154 9.91 1.75 -33.41
CA VAL A 154 8.61 1.06 -33.35
C VAL A 154 8.48 0.29 -32.03
N SER A 155 9.53 -0.40 -31.59
CA SER A 155 9.54 -1.15 -30.32
C SER A 155 9.32 -0.24 -29.12
N SER A 156 10.05 0.88 -29.06
CA SER A 156 9.95 1.86 -27.97
C SER A 156 8.58 2.51 -27.95
N VAL A 157 8.09 3.04 -29.08
CA VAL A 157 6.80 3.72 -29.16
C VAL A 157 5.65 2.76 -28.82
N THR A 158 5.69 1.52 -29.31
CA THR A 158 4.63 0.53 -29.06
C THR A 158 4.58 0.10 -27.60
N SER A 159 5.74 -0.23 -26.99
CA SER A 159 5.81 -0.58 -25.57
C SER A 159 5.39 0.60 -24.69
N THR A 160 5.83 1.81 -25.03
CA THR A 160 5.49 3.06 -24.33
C THR A 160 4.00 3.37 -24.42
N ALA A 161 3.39 3.27 -25.61
CA ALA A 161 1.96 3.50 -25.79
C ALA A 161 1.11 2.51 -24.98
N TYR A 162 1.53 1.24 -24.91
CA TYR A 162 0.87 0.24 -24.08
C TYR A 162 0.92 0.60 -22.59
N VAL A 163 2.10 0.99 -22.09
CA VAL A 163 2.26 1.43 -20.69
C VAL A 163 1.41 2.67 -20.41
N ALA A 164 1.41 3.66 -21.31
CA ALA A 164 0.62 4.89 -21.17
C ALA A 164 -0.88 4.60 -21.01
N LEU A 165 -1.44 3.70 -21.82
CA LEU A 165 -2.85 3.30 -21.70
C LEU A 165 -3.18 2.68 -20.34
N ILE A 166 -2.27 1.86 -19.81
CA ILE A 166 -2.44 1.22 -18.50
C ILE A 166 -2.32 2.24 -17.37
N LEU A 167 -1.40 3.19 -17.47
CA LEU A 167 -1.28 4.29 -16.51
C LEU A 167 -2.54 5.16 -16.50
N VAL A 168 -3.13 5.46 -17.67
CA VAL A 168 -4.42 6.18 -17.75
C VAL A 168 -5.53 5.42 -17.00
N GLN A 169 -5.60 4.11 -17.19
CA GLN A 169 -6.59 3.28 -16.49
C GLN A 169 -6.35 3.25 -14.97
N LEU A 170 -5.08 3.20 -14.54
CA LEU A 170 -4.73 3.26 -13.13
C LEU A 170 -5.02 4.63 -12.51
N ILE A 171 -4.75 5.74 -13.22
CA ILE A 171 -5.10 7.10 -12.79
C ILE A 171 -6.61 7.21 -12.61
N TRP A 172 -7.38 6.78 -13.61
CA TRP A 172 -8.85 6.81 -13.56
C TRP A 172 -9.40 5.98 -12.41
N THR A 173 -8.94 4.74 -12.26
CA THR A 173 -9.39 3.81 -11.23
C THR A 173 -8.97 4.29 -9.85
N GLY A 174 -7.72 4.73 -9.70
CA GLY A 174 -7.20 5.26 -8.45
C GLY A 174 -7.94 6.51 -8.02
N ALA A 175 -8.15 7.48 -8.93
CA ALA A 175 -8.89 8.72 -8.67
C ALA A 175 -10.34 8.45 -8.21
N ARG A 176 -11.03 7.48 -8.83
CA ARG A 176 -12.39 7.10 -8.41
C ARG A 176 -12.47 6.41 -7.06
N ASN A 177 -11.38 5.78 -6.62
CA ASN A 177 -11.35 5.01 -5.37
C ASN A 177 -10.55 5.70 -4.25
N VAL A 178 -10.15 6.96 -4.44
CA VAL A 178 -9.53 7.75 -3.37
C VAL A 178 -10.55 7.93 -2.24
N SER A 179 -10.18 7.47 -1.06
CA SER A 179 -10.97 7.62 0.16
C SER A 179 -10.03 7.90 1.33
N ARG A 180 -10.58 8.33 2.47
CA ARG A 180 -9.82 8.54 3.71
C ARG A 180 -9.34 7.24 4.35
N THR A 181 -9.66 6.08 3.77
CA THR A 181 -9.15 4.80 4.23
C THR A 181 -7.67 4.64 3.87
N PRO A 182 -6.90 3.84 4.62
CA PRO A 182 -5.52 3.58 4.28
C PRO A 182 -5.27 3.08 2.85
N VAL A 183 -6.17 2.22 2.36
CA VAL A 183 -6.13 1.69 1.00
C VAL A 183 -6.43 2.80 0.00
N GLY A 184 -7.42 3.65 0.27
CA GLY A 184 -7.77 4.80 -0.57
C GLY A 184 -6.63 5.82 -0.72
N ILE A 185 -5.90 6.10 0.37
CA ILE A 185 -4.72 6.97 0.33
C ILE A 185 -3.60 6.33 -0.50
N GLY A 186 -3.34 5.03 -0.31
CA GLY A 186 -2.36 4.30 -1.11
C GLY A 186 -2.69 4.30 -2.61
N LEU A 187 -3.97 4.14 -2.97
CA LEU A 187 -4.45 4.25 -4.34
C LEU A 187 -4.31 5.65 -4.91
N GLY A 188 -4.60 6.69 -4.12
CA GLY A 188 -4.40 8.08 -4.52
C GLY A 188 -2.93 8.40 -4.80
N LEU A 189 -2.01 7.91 -3.96
CA LEU A 189 -0.56 8.05 -4.19
C LEU A 189 -0.11 7.31 -5.46
N LEU A 190 -0.60 6.10 -5.69
CA LEU A 190 -0.31 5.37 -6.93
C LEU A 190 -0.86 6.08 -8.17
N ALA A 191 -2.06 6.67 -8.09
CA ALA A 191 -2.64 7.45 -9.17
C ALA A 191 -1.82 8.71 -9.48
N ALA A 192 -1.41 9.44 -8.44
CA ALA A 192 -0.53 10.60 -8.59
C ALA A 192 0.82 10.22 -9.20
N ALA A 193 1.38 9.08 -8.79
CA ALA A 193 2.65 8.58 -9.33
C ALA A 193 2.50 8.24 -10.80
N SER A 194 1.39 7.58 -11.15
CA SER A 194 1.06 7.21 -12.52
C SER A 194 0.85 8.43 -13.42
N ALA A 195 0.28 9.52 -12.89
CA ALA A 195 0.10 10.76 -13.63
C ALA A 195 1.44 11.44 -13.95
N VAL A 196 2.34 11.50 -12.97
CA VAL A 196 3.70 12.03 -13.18
C VAL A 196 4.46 11.16 -14.18
N GLU A 197 4.41 9.83 -14.02
CA GLU A 197 5.05 8.90 -14.94
C GLU A 197 4.50 9.00 -16.36
N LEU A 198 3.18 9.14 -16.52
CA LEU A 198 2.55 9.28 -17.84
C LEU A 198 3.10 10.49 -18.61
N VAL A 199 3.29 11.62 -17.93
CA VAL A 199 3.86 12.83 -18.56
C VAL A 199 5.28 12.56 -19.06
N VAL A 200 6.12 11.97 -18.21
CA VAL A 200 7.52 11.62 -18.53
C VAL A 200 7.58 10.63 -19.68
N LEU A 201 6.69 9.64 -19.65
CA LEU A 201 6.66 8.53 -20.60
C LEU A 201 6.18 8.98 -21.98
N VAL A 202 5.15 9.83 -22.04
CA VAL A 202 4.67 10.44 -23.30
C VAL A 202 5.72 11.39 -23.87
N SER A 203 6.33 12.25 -23.04
CA SER A 203 7.37 13.14 -23.52
C SER A 203 8.61 12.37 -23.97
N GLY A 204 9.13 11.48 -23.11
CA GLY A 204 10.41 10.77 -23.26
C GLY A 204 10.39 9.60 -24.24
N GLY A 205 9.36 8.76 -24.16
CA GLY A 205 9.31 7.51 -24.92
C GLY A 205 8.52 7.60 -26.24
N ILE A 206 7.67 8.62 -26.40
CA ILE A 206 6.90 8.85 -27.63
C ILE A 206 7.40 10.10 -28.35
N TRP A 207 7.40 11.26 -27.70
CA TRP A 207 7.68 12.52 -28.39
C TRP A 207 9.16 12.69 -28.75
N ALA A 208 10.09 12.34 -27.86
CA ALA A 208 11.53 12.45 -28.15
C ALA A 208 11.98 11.65 -29.37
N PRO A 209 11.68 10.34 -29.44
CA PRO A 209 12.19 9.51 -30.52
C PRO A 209 11.54 9.90 -31.85
N LEU A 210 10.28 10.31 -31.85
CA LEU A 210 9.58 10.80 -33.05
C LEU A 210 10.10 12.16 -33.52
N ALA A 211 10.52 13.03 -32.60
CA ALA A 211 11.09 14.34 -32.91
C ALA A 211 12.62 14.32 -33.08
N HIS A 212 13.23 13.13 -33.18
CA HIS A 212 14.68 12.93 -33.36
C HIS A 212 15.54 13.72 -32.35
N GLY A 213 15.04 13.93 -31.13
CA GLY A 213 15.75 14.66 -30.07
C GLY A 213 15.78 16.19 -30.19
N GLU A 214 15.25 16.80 -31.26
CA GLU A 214 15.34 18.25 -31.52
C GLU A 214 14.62 19.11 -30.46
N VAL A 215 13.60 18.56 -29.79
CA VAL A 215 12.73 19.32 -28.86
C VAL A 215 13.45 19.74 -27.57
N TRP A 216 14.60 19.13 -27.25
CA TRP A 216 15.33 19.38 -26.00
C TRP A 216 16.77 19.82 -26.16
N GLU A 217 17.28 19.94 -27.39
CA GLU A 217 18.57 20.57 -27.63
C GLU A 217 18.52 22.04 -27.18
N GLY A 218 19.37 22.41 -26.22
CA GLY A 218 19.54 23.78 -25.73
C GLY A 218 18.78 24.18 -24.46
N ARG A 219 17.90 23.35 -23.89
CA ARG A 219 17.19 23.68 -22.64
C ARG A 219 17.92 23.11 -21.40
N ARG A 220 18.45 24.01 -20.55
CA ARG A 220 19.09 23.70 -19.24
C ARG A 220 18.27 22.78 -18.30
N PHE A 221 16.96 22.67 -18.51
CA PHE A 221 16.06 21.87 -17.67
C PHE A 221 15.72 20.49 -18.25
N GLY A 222 16.16 20.16 -19.47
CA GLY A 222 15.86 18.87 -20.12
C GLY A 222 16.25 17.63 -19.29
N PRO A 223 17.46 17.56 -18.70
CA PRO A 223 17.89 16.41 -17.91
C PRO A 223 17.12 16.26 -16.58
N TRP A 224 16.83 17.38 -15.91
CA TRP A 224 16.07 17.40 -14.65
C TRP A 224 14.62 16.92 -14.84
N PHE A 225 14.06 17.10 -16.03
CA PHE A 225 12.72 16.66 -16.39
C PHE A 225 12.56 15.13 -16.43
N PHE A 226 13.64 14.37 -16.61
CA PHE A 226 13.60 12.90 -16.55
C PHE A 226 14.03 12.36 -15.19
N ILE A 227 15.03 13.00 -14.59
CA ILE A 227 15.62 12.55 -13.33
C ILE A 227 14.65 12.77 -12.16
N VAL A 228 14.12 13.97 -11.97
CA VAL A 228 13.28 14.31 -10.79
C VAL A 228 11.97 13.52 -10.76
N PRO A 229 11.24 13.39 -11.88
CA PRO A 229 10.04 12.56 -11.91
C PRO A 229 10.33 11.09 -11.66
N ALA A 230 11.44 10.53 -12.16
CA ALA A 230 11.79 9.14 -11.89
C ALA A 230 11.96 8.85 -10.39
N PHE A 231 12.57 9.78 -9.64
CA PHE A 231 12.64 9.69 -8.18
C PHE A 231 11.28 9.87 -7.51
N GLY A 232 10.54 10.91 -7.90
CA GLY A 232 9.24 11.23 -7.34
C GLY A 232 8.28 10.06 -7.52
N VAL A 233 8.19 9.51 -8.72
CA VAL A 233 7.38 8.33 -9.07
C VAL A 233 7.82 7.13 -8.25
N THR A 234 9.12 6.80 -8.22
CA THR A 234 9.61 5.63 -7.47
C THR A 234 9.27 5.74 -5.98
N ALA A 235 9.52 6.91 -5.36
CA ALA A 235 9.19 7.15 -3.97
C ALA A 235 7.67 7.09 -3.72
N LEU A 236 6.86 7.67 -4.61
CA LEU A 236 5.40 7.70 -4.46
C LEU A 236 4.78 6.32 -4.67
N VAL A 237 5.35 5.52 -5.57
CA VAL A 237 5.04 4.10 -5.76
C VAL A 237 5.41 3.30 -4.50
N MET A 238 6.59 3.54 -3.92
CA MET A 238 6.98 2.91 -2.66
C MET A 238 6.05 3.23 -1.51
N VAL A 239 5.76 4.51 -1.30
CA VAL A 239 4.87 4.95 -0.23
C VAL A 239 3.46 4.42 -0.49
N GLY A 240 2.95 4.51 -1.72
CA GLY A 240 1.65 3.94 -2.10
C GLY A 240 1.55 2.44 -1.83
N PHE A 241 2.65 1.69 -2.01
CA PHE A 241 2.70 0.27 -1.68
C PHE A 241 2.90 -0.02 -0.19
N LEU A 242 3.72 0.74 0.52
CA LEU A 242 4.03 0.43 1.92
C LEU A 242 2.97 0.99 2.87
N TYR A 243 2.28 2.06 2.49
CA TYR A 243 1.36 2.77 3.36
C TYR A 243 0.20 1.88 3.84
N PRO A 244 -0.61 1.23 2.98
CA PRO A 244 -1.75 0.43 3.45
C PRO A 244 -1.39 -0.69 4.45
N PRO A 245 -0.38 -1.55 4.22
CA PRO A 245 -0.05 -2.60 5.19
C PRO A 245 0.50 -2.04 6.50
N VAL A 246 1.37 -1.02 6.44
CA VAL A 246 1.99 -0.46 7.64
C VAL A 246 0.98 0.30 8.47
N SER A 247 0.14 1.13 7.85
CA SER A 247 -0.88 1.89 8.57
C SER A 247 -1.92 0.97 9.21
N LEU A 248 -2.36 -0.10 8.52
CA LEU A 248 -3.30 -1.08 9.10
C LEU A 248 -2.66 -1.81 10.28
N HIS A 249 -1.38 -2.17 10.17
CA HIS A 249 -0.64 -2.80 11.27
C HIS A 249 -0.48 -1.86 12.47
N LEU A 250 -0.17 -0.59 12.23
CA LEU A 250 -0.05 0.42 13.28
C LEU A 250 -1.41 0.72 13.93
N GLN A 251 -2.48 0.83 13.14
CA GLN A 251 -3.84 1.02 13.64
C GLN A 251 -4.26 -0.16 14.50
N ALA A 252 -4.07 -1.39 14.02
CA ALA A 252 -4.37 -2.59 14.80
C ALA A 252 -3.54 -2.67 16.09
N ARG A 253 -2.25 -2.30 16.05
CA ARG A 253 -1.40 -2.29 17.25
C ARG A 253 -1.89 -1.28 18.28
N ARG A 254 -2.26 -0.09 17.83
CA ARG A 254 -2.84 0.94 18.70
C ARG A 254 -4.17 0.49 19.27
N ALA A 255 -5.02 -0.15 18.46
CA ALA A 255 -6.30 -0.71 18.87
C ALA A 255 -6.10 -1.77 19.96
N VAL A 256 -5.26 -2.78 19.71
CA VAL A 256 -4.90 -3.82 20.67
C VAL A 256 -4.36 -3.19 21.96
N HIS A 257 -3.36 -2.31 21.90
CA HIS A 257 -2.81 -1.62 23.08
C HIS A 257 -3.81 -0.73 23.84
N ALA A 258 -4.83 -0.21 23.15
CA ALA A 258 -5.90 0.55 23.77
C ALA A 258 -6.90 -0.37 24.50
N LEU A 259 -7.20 -1.53 23.92
CA LEU A 259 -8.15 -2.50 24.46
C LEU A 259 -7.56 -3.37 25.59
N THR A 260 -6.23 -3.59 25.61
CA THR A 260 -5.53 -4.47 26.58
C THR A 260 -5.97 -4.25 28.04
N PRO A 261 -5.96 -3.02 28.60
CA PRO A 261 -6.21 -2.86 30.03
C PRO A 261 -7.61 -3.29 30.46
N LEU A 262 -8.62 -2.98 29.62
CA LEU A 262 -10.00 -3.34 29.89
C LEU A 262 -10.23 -4.84 29.70
N ARG A 263 -9.66 -5.42 28.63
CA ARG A 263 -9.75 -6.86 28.36
C ARG A 263 -9.14 -7.66 29.51
N ASP A 264 -7.92 -7.30 29.94
CA ASP A 264 -7.21 -8.06 30.98
C ASP A 264 -7.95 -7.97 32.32
N ALA A 265 -8.54 -6.81 32.64
CA ALA A 265 -9.38 -6.66 33.83
C ALA A 265 -10.63 -7.56 33.79
N LEU A 266 -11.31 -7.64 32.64
CA LEU A 266 -12.47 -8.51 32.47
C LEU A 266 -12.07 -10.00 32.47
N ALA A 267 -10.95 -10.35 31.82
CA ALA A 267 -10.44 -11.72 31.77
C ALA A 267 -9.97 -12.21 33.15
N ALA A 268 -9.43 -11.32 34.00
CA ALA A 268 -9.09 -11.65 35.37
C ALA A 268 -10.34 -12.01 36.22
N GLN A 269 -11.48 -11.38 35.95
CA GLN A 269 -12.75 -11.68 36.63
C GLN A 269 -13.48 -12.89 36.02
N PHE A 270 -13.37 -13.08 34.70
CA PHE A 270 -14.00 -14.17 33.96
C PHE A 270 -12.96 -14.89 33.08
N PRO A 271 -12.23 -15.89 33.62
CA PRO A 271 -11.14 -16.56 32.91
C PRO A 271 -11.54 -17.24 31.58
N GLY A 272 -12.83 -17.52 31.38
CA GLY A 272 -13.37 -18.10 30.14
C GLY A 272 -13.55 -17.12 28.97
N LEU A 273 -13.40 -15.81 29.18
CA LEU A 273 -13.60 -14.78 28.15
C LEU A 273 -12.52 -14.75 27.05
N GLY A 274 -11.43 -15.48 27.22
CA GLY A 274 -10.31 -15.43 26.28
C GLY A 274 -9.63 -16.78 26.15
N PRO A 275 -10.05 -17.66 25.22
CA PRO A 275 -9.28 -18.85 24.90
C PRO A 275 -7.86 -18.46 24.43
N PRO A 276 -6.88 -19.36 24.52
CA PRO A 276 -5.52 -19.08 24.06
C PRO A 276 -5.54 -18.68 22.58
N VAL A 277 -5.10 -17.46 22.31
CA VAL A 277 -5.04 -16.88 20.96
C VAL A 277 -4.02 -17.64 20.14
N ASP A 278 -4.40 -18.11 18.95
CA ASP A 278 -3.47 -18.73 18.01
C ASP A 278 -2.38 -17.72 17.62
N PRO A 279 -1.08 -18.03 17.76
CA PRO A 279 0.02 -17.15 17.34
C PRO A 279 0.02 -16.79 15.84
N ALA A 280 -0.79 -17.47 15.02
CA ALA A 280 -1.01 -17.13 13.62
C ALA A 280 -2.11 -16.05 13.38
N THR A 281 -2.87 -15.67 14.42
CA THR A 281 -3.97 -14.70 14.32
C THR A 281 -3.44 -13.33 13.89
N ARG A 282 -4.04 -12.73 12.86
CA ARG A 282 -3.61 -11.41 12.39
C ARG A 282 -3.99 -10.36 13.41
N LEU A 283 -3.14 -9.34 13.55
CA LEU A 283 -3.35 -8.25 14.49
C LEU A 283 -4.70 -7.50 14.32
N PRO A 284 -5.22 -7.28 13.09
CA PRO A 284 -6.57 -6.74 12.90
C PRO A 284 -7.68 -7.69 13.35
N ASP A 285 -7.52 -8.99 13.08
CA ASP A 285 -8.49 -10.03 13.49
C ASP A 285 -8.51 -10.14 15.02
N LEU A 286 -7.34 -10.01 15.64
CA LEU A 286 -7.18 -9.95 17.09
C LEU A 286 -7.87 -8.74 17.71
N ALA A 287 -7.73 -7.56 17.09
CA ALA A 287 -8.41 -6.35 17.55
C ALA A 287 -9.94 -6.54 17.52
N PHE A 288 -10.47 -7.11 16.43
CA PHE A 288 -11.88 -7.44 16.31
C PHE A 288 -12.34 -8.46 17.37
N GLU A 289 -11.62 -9.57 17.51
CA GLU A 289 -11.91 -10.60 18.52
C GLU A 289 -11.93 -10.02 19.94
N TRP A 290 -11.00 -9.11 20.24
CA TRP A 290 -10.95 -8.43 21.53
C TRP A 290 -12.11 -7.47 21.76
N THR A 291 -12.65 -6.84 20.71
CA THR A 291 -13.87 -6.05 20.85
C THR A 291 -15.05 -6.92 21.27
N THR A 292 -15.17 -8.12 20.69
CA THR A 292 -16.21 -9.09 21.06
C THR A 292 -16.02 -9.59 22.49
N HIS A 293 -14.80 -9.99 22.88
CA HIS A 293 -14.52 -10.40 24.25
C HIS A 293 -14.86 -9.33 25.30
N ILE A 294 -14.64 -8.05 24.98
CA ILE A 294 -15.02 -6.96 25.89
C ILE A 294 -16.55 -6.84 25.98
N GLN A 295 -17.28 -6.92 24.88
CA GLN A 295 -18.75 -6.88 24.90
C GLN A 295 -19.34 -8.04 25.71
N ASP A 296 -18.84 -9.25 25.50
CA ASP A 296 -19.24 -10.43 26.27
C ASP A 296 -18.89 -10.25 27.75
N GLY A 297 -17.69 -9.74 28.05
CA GLY A 297 -17.26 -9.50 29.42
C GLY A 297 -18.08 -8.46 30.16
N LEU A 298 -18.49 -7.38 29.48
CA LEU A 298 -19.40 -6.38 30.04
C LEU A 298 -20.79 -6.99 30.31
N THR A 299 -21.25 -7.89 29.45
CA THR A 299 -22.52 -8.60 29.63
C THR A 299 -22.46 -9.53 30.85
N LEU A 300 -21.38 -10.31 31.00
CA LEU A 300 -21.16 -11.16 32.17
C LEU A 300 -21.03 -10.34 33.45
N LEU A 301 -20.34 -9.20 33.40
CA LEU A 301 -20.21 -8.28 34.54
C LEU A 301 -21.57 -7.70 34.98
N ALA A 302 -22.40 -7.30 34.02
CA ALA A 302 -23.75 -6.79 34.29
C ALA A 302 -24.63 -7.86 34.94
N GLN A 303 -24.56 -9.10 34.46
CA GLN A 303 -25.27 -10.24 35.05
C GLN A 303 -24.77 -10.55 36.46
N ALA A 304 -23.45 -10.61 36.66
CA ALA A 304 -22.84 -10.89 37.96
C ALA A 304 -23.20 -9.85 39.03
N ARG A 305 -23.33 -8.57 38.63
CA ARG A 305 -23.74 -7.46 39.51
C ARG A 305 -25.26 -7.28 39.60
N GLY A 306 -26.05 -8.12 38.95
CA GLY A 306 -27.52 -8.03 38.98
C GLY A 306 -28.07 -6.72 38.43
N VAL A 307 -27.42 -6.14 37.42
CA VAL A 307 -27.83 -4.86 36.83
C VAL A 307 -29.19 -5.01 36.16
N PRO A 308 -30.18 -4.14 36.48
CA PRO A 308 -31.49 -4.19 35.86
C PRO A 308 -31.41 -3.89 34.35
N LEU A 309 -32.29 -4.52 33.57
CA LEU A 309 -32.36 -4.30 32.12
C LEU A 309 -32.66 -2.84 31.78
N SER A 310 -33.60 -2.23 32.50
CA SER A 310 -33.98 -0.83 32.37
C SER A 310 -34.32 -0.23 33.73
N THR A 311 -34.01 1.05 33.91
CA THR A 311 -34.30 1.84 35.12
C THR A 311 -35.10 3.09 34.78
N TYR A 312 -35.45 3.31 33.50
CA TYR A 312 -36.02 4.54 32.95
C TYR A 312 -35.22 5.82 33.22
N ALA A 313 -33.99 5.69 33.75
CA ALA A 313 -33.09 6.81 33.94
C ALA A 313 -32.62 7.35 32.60
N PRO A 314 -32.46 8.68 32.46
CA PRO A 314 -32.00 9.27 31.20
C PRO A 314 -30.58 8.79 30.88
N ILE A 315 -30.44 8.11 29.74
CA ILE A 315 -29.14 7.65 29.24
C ILE A 315 -28.43 8.83 28.58
N PRO A 316 -27.16 9.13 28.93
CA PRO A 316 -26.41 10.20 28.28
C PRO A 316 -26.37 10.00 26.76
N ALA A 317 -26.83 11.00 26.00
CA ALA A 317 -26.84 10.94 24.53
C ALA A 317 -25.44 11.08 23.93
N ASP A 318 -24.56 11.80 24.64
CA ASP A 318 -23.16 11.97 24.26
C ASP A 318 -22.33 10.71 24.57
N ALA A 319 -21.52 10.28 23.59
CA ALA A 319 -20.71 9.08 23.69
C ALA A 319 -19.60 9.22 24.75
N ALA A 320 -19.03 10.41 24.94
CA ALA A 320 -17.98 10.62 25.94
C ALA A 320 -18.55 10.59 27.36
N ALA A 321 -19.68 11.28 27.60
CA ALA A 321 -20.37 11.23 28.89
C ALA A 321 -20.85 9.81 29.25
N ARG A 322 -21.40 9.08 28.27
CA ARG A 322 -21.86 7.69 28.48
C ARG A 322 -20.69 6.75 28.78
N SER A 323 -19.62 6.79 27.97
CA SER A 323 -18.45 5.92 28.18
C SER A 323 -17.73 6.18 29.49
N ALA A 324 -17.66 7.44 29.95
CA ALA A 324 -17.15 7.78 31.28
C ALA A 324 -18.01 7.19 32.41
N SER A 325 -19.34 7.22 32.26
CA SER A 325 -20.26 6.62 33.24
C SER A 325 -20.12 5.10 33.30
N VAL A 326 -20.02 4.44 32.14
CA VAL A 326 -19.74 3.00 32.07
C VAL A 326 -18.37 2.67 32.68
N ALA A 327 -17.33 3.46 32.41
CA ALA A 327 -16.01 3.27 33.02
C ALA A 327 -16.04 3.38 34.55
N ASN A 328 -16.76 4.37 35.09
CA ASN A 328 -16.97 4.52 36.53
C ASN A 328 -17.66 3.27 37.11
N TRP A 329 -18.71 2.79 36.47
CA TRP A 329 -19.39 1.56 36.86
C TRP A 329 -18.46 0.34 36.82
N ILE A 330 -17.67 0.15 35.76
CA ILE A 330 -16.70 -0.96 35.65
C ILE A 330 -15.75 -0.96 36.86
N THR A 331 -15.28 0.23 37.28
CA THR A 331 -14.41 0.42 38.45
C THR A 331 -15.12 0.46 39.82
N ASP A 332 -16.31 -0.17 39.91
CA ASP A 332 -17.12 -0.28 41.14
C ASP A 332 -17.58 1.06 41.74
N GLN A 333 -17.66 2.12 40.95
CA GLN A 333 -18.23 3.38 41.42
C GLN A 333 -19.74 3.39 41.26
N VAL A 334 -20.41 4.04 42.21
CA VAL A 334 -21.86 4.20 42.18
C VAL A 334 -22.25 5.13 41.03
N VAL A 335 -22.98 4.59 40.06
CA VAL A 335 -23.58 5.35 38.97
C VAL A 335 -25.11 5.29 39.13
N PRO A 336 -25.75 6.38 39.60
CA PRO A 336 -27.18 6.37 39.84
C PRO A 336 -27.98 6.05 38.57
N GLY A 337 -28.92 5.10 38.69
CA GLY A 337 -29.80 4.73 37.58
C GLY A 337 -29.13 3.93 36.46
N PHE A 338 -27.91 3.41 36.65
CA PHE A 338 -27.24 2.57 35.67
C PHE A 338 -28.07 1.32 35.33
N SER A 339 -28.20 1.02 34.03
CA SER A 339 -28.93 -0.15 33.51
C SER A 339 -28.16 -0.79 32.36
N CYS A 340 -28.55 -2.00 31.95
CA CYS A 340 -27.92 -2.69 30.82
C CYS A 340 -28.02 -1.91 29.50
N GLU A 341 -29.03 -1.05 29.33
CA GLU A 341 -29.16 -0.17 28.15
C GLU A 341 -27.97 0.80 27.99
N TRP A 342 -27.27 1.15 29.08
CA TRP A 342 -26.11 2.05 29.04
C TRP A 342 -24.90 1.39 28.37
N LEU A 343 -24.87 0.06 28.31
CA LEU A 343 -23.81 -0.72 27.65
C LEU A 343 -23.97 -0.74 26.13
N GLN A 344 -25.15 -0.39 25.61
CA GLN A 344 -25.39 -0.31 24.17
C GLN A 344 -24.78 0.96 23.56
N PRO A 345 -24.27 0.86 22.32
CA PRO A 345 -23.72 2.01 21.61
C PRO A 345 -24.78 3.10 21.42
N PRO A 346 -24.41 4.39 21.53
CA PRO A 346 -25.27 5.48 21.06
C PRO A 346 -25.60 5.31 19.58
N ALA A 347 -26.80 5.73 19.14
CA ALA A 347 -27.27 5.54 17.76
C ALA A 347 -26.36 6.14 16.67
N SER A 348 -25.51 7.11 17.02
CA SER A 348 -24.54 7.76 16.14
C SER A 348 -23.20 7.01 16.03
N THR A 349 -23.00 5.92 16.77
CA THR A 349 -21.71 5.25 16.96
C THR A 349 -21.81 3.78 16.61
N SER A 350 -20.83 3.24 15.87
CA SER A 350 -20.73 1.80 15.62
C SER A 350 -20.22 1.04 16.84
N ASP A 351 -20.55 -0.25 16.94
CA ASP A 351 -20.14 -1.14 18.03
C ASP A 351 -18.63 -1.12 18.29
N GLU A 352 -17.82 -1.24 17.24
CA GLU A 352 -16.35 -1.20 17.33
C GLU A 352 -15.86 0.13 17.92
N ARG A 353 -16.43 1.25 17.44
CA ARG A 353 -16.06 2.58 17.92
C ARG A 353 -16.49 2.79 19.36
N TRP A 354 -17.63 2.24 19.75
CA TRP A 354 -18.14 2.30 21.11
C TRP A 354 -17.22 1.56 22.08
N VAL A 355 -16.78 0.34 21.76
CA VAL A 355 -15.83 -0.42 22.58
C VAL A 355 -14.49 0.32 22.73
N HIS A 356 -14.02 0.99 21.67
CA HIS A 356 -12.82 1.81 21.75
C HIS A 356 -12.96 3.04 22.67
N GLU A 357 -14.11 3.72 22.66
CA GLU A 357 -14.37 4.82 23.60
C GLU A 357 -14.46 4.33 25.05
N LEU A 358 -15.07 3.16 25.28
CA LEU A 358 -15.09 2.53 26.61
C LEU A 358 -13.69 2.20 27.13
N ALA A 359 -12.86 1.56 26.31
CA ALA A 359 -11.49 1.23 26.69
C ALA A 359 -10.64 2.49 26.97
N LYS A 360 -10.85 3.56 26.18
CA LYS A 360 -10.21 4.86 26.40
C LYS A 360 -10.65 5.48 27.73
N ALA A 361 -11.95 5.52 28.01
CA ALA A 361 -12.50 6.06 29.25
C ALA A 361 -12.02 5.26 30.48
N TYR A 362 -11.97 3.93 30.38
CA TYR A 362 -11.45 3.04 31.41
C TYR A 362 -9.97 3.33 31.72
N ARG A 363 -9.13 3.51 30.69
CA ARG A 363 -7.70 3.83 30.88
C ARG A 363 -7.50 5.16 31.58
N VAL A 364 -8.21 6.20 31.13
CA VAL A 364 -8.18 7.53 31.76
C VAL A 364 -8.60 7.45 33.23
N ARG A 365 -9.56 6.58 33.57
CA ARG A 365 -9.96 6.35 34.96
C ARG A 365 -8.89 5.64 35.77
N GLN A 366 -8.28 4.58 35.23
CA GLN A 366 -7.17 3.88 35.89
C GLN A 366 -5.99 4.83 36.18
N GLU A 367 -5.64 5.70 35.24
CA GLU A 367 -4.57 6.70 35.40
C GLU A 367 -4.89 7.69 36.52
N MET A 368 -6.13 8.19 36.59
CA MET A 368 -6.59 9.06 37.68
C MET A 368 -6.58 8.36 39.05
N SER A 369 -7.05 7.11 39.12
CA SER A 369 -7.06 6.33 40.36
C SER A 369 -5.64 5.96 40.82
N GLY A 370 -4.71 5.69 39.90
CA GLY A 370 -3.30 5.45 40.21
C GLY A 370 -2.56 6.70 40.69
N HIS A 371 -2.87 7.87 40.15
CA HIS A 371 -2.33 9.15 40.64
C HIS A 371 -2.87 9.53 42.02
N HIS A 372 -4.12 9.19 42.33
CA HIS A 372 -4.69 9.44 43.67
C HIS A 372 -4.00 8.60 44.77
N PHE A 373 -3.47 7.42 44.42
CA PHE A 373 -2.68 6.59 45.33
C PHE A 373 -1.25 7.10 45.50
N SER A 374 -0.61 7.63 44.45
CA SER A 374 0.75 8.18 44.53
C SER A 374 0.83 9.53 45.25
N GLY A 375 -0.25 10.32 45.25
CA GLY A 375 -0.33 11.60 45.96
C GLY A 375 -0.63 11.48 47.47
N GLN A 376 -1.16 10.35 47.95
CA GLN A 376 -1.47 10.14 49.37
C GLN A 376 -0.30 9.58 50.19
N VAL A 377 0.76 9.06 49.55
CA VAL A 377 1.93 8.51 50.26
C VAL A 377 2.93 9.60 50.69
N VAL A 378 2.79 10.85 50.22
CA VAL A 378 3.72 11.96 50.56
C VAL A 378 3.15 12.91 51.63
N ALA A 379 1.92 12.70 52.11
CA ALA A 379 1.28 13.60 53.09
C ALA A 379 1.20 13.06 54.53
N ASN A 380 1.90 11.96 54.84
CA ASN A 380 2.04 11.42 56.21
C ASN A 380 3.50 10.99 56.49
N GLY A 381 4.44 11.92 56.32
CA GLY A 381 5.84 11.78 56.72
C GLY A 381 6.29 13.02 57.47
#